data_AF-A0A7E4ZQ95-F1
#
_entry.id   AF-A0A7E4ZQ95-F1
#
_cell.length_a   1.000
_cell.length_b   1.000
_cell.length_c   1.000
_cell.angle_alpha   90.00
_cell.angle_beta   90.00
_cell.angle_gamma   90.00
#
_symmetry.space_group_name_H-M   'P 1'
#
loop_
_entity.id
_entity.type
_entity.pdbx_description
1 polymer ?
#
loop_
_entity_poly.entity_id
_entity_poly.type
_entity_poly.pdbx_seq_one_letter_code
_entity_poly.pdbx_strand_id
1 'polypeptide(L)'
;MLSRVCSRFFSSAQRLKPNDLPDWKQVQKRILGLVYTDKQDDAVKLLTEAEQRNEIPAEKSAFFRVKLSAHLASTGAENASMTLLKSVRPETTVALSDEQFLAALVRILDSQRLPNPVETAAGFYERIVGGGFHRKRNRDNLLRAIVAAAFNAKKPFPEVFDLYNKLAAVEPPLTDQESKIRQKLHPGTIWEFVKAANTINDKARRKKAIKQVDDLLTSNASRLQAECLKPLHLLFEGRVIEYVDAIVVSGGVFSGNHIEYLMVVAEAAKEPRILYHLIGYPEFFNKPELLAKVSEKMAMIAGKNGDIDGLAALGRRIAELYESLPSVYHFNLFKKAIHRIAHFYKCSNVALPGDLVVIVKKVSY
;
A
#
# COMPACT_ATOMS: atom_id res chain seq x y z
N MET A 1 7.76 -11.52 4.64
CA MET A 1 7.68 -11.62 3.15
C MET A 1 8.55 -10.62 2.38
N LEU A 2 9.00 -9.49 2.98
CA LEU A 2 9.83 -8.46 2.31
C LEU A 2 11.28 -8.88 1.98
N SER A 3 11.81 -9.91 2.64
CA SER A 3 13.17 -10.44 2.39
C SER A 3 13.35 -11.07 0.98
N ARG A 4 12.28 -11.60 0.35
CA ARG A 4 12.38 -12.34 -0.93
C ARG A 4 12.40 -11.46 -2.18
N VAL A 5 11.98 -10.19 -2.08
CA VAL A 5 12.00 -9.26 -3.23
C VAL A 5 13.41 -8.68 -3.42
N CYS A 6 14.13 -8.43 -2.33
CA CYS A 6 15.54 -8.08 -2.40
C CYS A 6 16.40 -9.24 -2.95
N SER A 7 16.12 -10.50 -2.61
CA SER A 7 16.98 -11.61 -3.03
C SER A 7 16.93 -11.93 -4.54
N ARG A 8 15.78 -11.73 -5.21
CA ARG A 8 15.60 -12.08 -6.63
C ARG A 8 16.29 -11.12 -7.60
N PHE A 9 16.54 -9.87 -7.22
CA PHE A 9 17.37 -8.96 -8.03
C PHE A 9 18.87 -9.29 -7.93
N PHE A 10 19.31 -9.94 -6.84
CA PHE A 10 20.72 -10.22 -6.59
C PHE A 10 21.18 -11.62 -7.07
N SER A 11 20.27 -12.60 -7.20
CA SER A 11 20.63 -13.93 -7.74
C SER A 11 21.02 -13.90 -9.22
N SER A 12 20.51 -12.93 -9.99
CA SER A 12 20.91 -12.68 -11.38
C SER A 12 22.19 -11.84 -11.49
N ALA A 13 22.54 -11.04 -10.47
CA ALA A 13 23.77 -10.27 -10.43
C ALA A 13 25.00 -11.09 -9.95
N GLN A 14 24.79 -12.23 -9.27
CA GLN A 14 25.85 -13.14 -8.83
C GLN A 14 26.30 -14.14 -9.92
N ARG A 15 25.66 -14.15 -11.10
CA ARG A 15 26.01 -15.07 -12.22
C ARG A 15 26.80 -14.41 -13.36
N LEU A 16 27.38 -13.24 -13.14
CA LEU A 16 28.20 -12.55 -14.15
C LEU A 16 29.64 -12.46 -13.66
N LYS A 17 30.59 -12.92 -14.48
CA LYS A 17 32.03 -12.80 -14.20
C LYS A 17 32.39 -11.31 -14.08
N PRO A 18 33.22 -10.90 -13.10
CA PRO A 18 33.54 -9.49 -12.85
C PRO A 18 34.11 -8.72 -14.05
N ASN A 19 34.75 -9.42 -15.00
CA ASN A 19 35.52 -8.81 -16.09
C ASN A 19 34.71 -8.42 -17.33
N ASP A 20 33.40 -8.70 -17.37
CA ASP A 20 32.56 -8.43 -18.56
C ASP A 20 31.59 -7.24 -18.39
N LEU A 21 31.67 -6.52 -17.25
CA LEU A 21 30.81 -5.36 -16.99
C LEU A 21 31.47 -4.07 -17.47
N PRO A 22 30.75 -3.18 -18.19
CA PRO A 22 31.24 -1.84 -18.47
C PRO A 22 31.66 -1.13 -17.17
N ASP A 23 32.73 -0.34 -17.24
CA ASP A 23 33.48 0.19 -16.10
C ASP A 23 32.57 0.86 -15.04
N TRP A 24 31.60 1.67 -15.48
CA TRP A 24 30.62 2.32 -14.62
C TRP A 24 29.75 1.36 -13.77
N LYS A 25 29.48 0.13 -14.25
CA LYS A 25 28.73 -0.87 -13.47
C LYS A 25 29.59 -1.48 -12.37
N GLN A 26 30.90 -1.56 -12.55
CA GLN A 26 31.82 -1.99 -11.50
C GLN A 26 31.92 -0.92 -10.41
N VAL A 27 32.02 0.35 -10.80
CA VAL A 27 31.95 1.49 -9.88
C VAL A 27 30.63 1.48 -9.10
N GLN A 28 29.49 1.28 -9.78
CA GLN A 28 28.18 1.12 -9.12
C GLN A 28 28.20 0.02 -8.06
N LYS A 29 28.74 -1.17 -8.39
CA LYS A 29 28.79 -2.30 -7.46
C LYS A 29 29.62 -1.98 -6.23
N ARG A 30 30.74 -1.26 -6.40
CA ARG A 30 31.60 -0.80 -5.30
C ARG A 30 30.92 0.24 -4.41
N ILE A 31 30.27 1.24 -5.01
CA ILE A 31 29.48 2.26 -4.27
C ILE A 31 28.42 1.55 -3.43
N LEU A 32 27.64 0.63 -4.01
CA LEU A 32 26.64 -0.13 -3.27
C LEU A 32 27.27 -0.98 -2.15
N GLY A 33 28.42 -1.60 -2.39
CA GLY A 33 29.14 -2.35 -1.36
C GLY A 33 29.56 -1.50 -0.15
N LEU A 34 30.04 -0.28 -0.39
CA LEU A 34 30.38 0.68 0.67
C LEU A 34 29.14 1.10 1.45
N VAL A 35 28.06 1.35 0.74
CA VAL A 35 26.74 1.67 1.31
C VAL A 35 26.21 0.54 2.21
N TYR A 36 26.39 -0.73 1.82
CA TYR A 36 26.00 -1.89 2.65
C TYR A 36 26.91 -2.14 3.84
N THR A 37 28.11 -1.57 3.86
CA THR A 37 29.08 -1.71 4.94
C THR A 37 29.12 -0.47 5.85
N ASP A 38 28.09 0.37 5.80
CA ASP A 38 27.96 1.59 6.61
C ASP A 38 29.12 2.60 6.38
N LYS A 39 29.69 2.60 5.16
CA LYS A 39 30.73 3.53 4.72
C LYS A 39 30.15 4.57 3.77
N GLN A 40 29.18 5.36 4.25
CA GLN A 40 28.45 6.31 3.42
C GLN A 40 29.35 7.39 2.81
N ASP A 41 30.28 7.93 3.60
CA ASP A 41 31.18 8.99 3.13
C ASP A 41 32.12 8.49 2.04
N ASP A 42 32.64 7.27 2.19
CA ASP A 42 33.46 6.61 1.16
C ASP A 42 32.64 6.38 -0.12
N ALA A 43 31.35 6.05 -0.01
CA ALA A 43 30.48 5.86 -1.16
C ALA A 43 30.23 7.17 -1.92
N VAL A 44 30.01 8.28 -1.21
CA VAL A 44 29.86 9.62 -1.80
C VAL A 44 31.16 10.08 -2.44
N LYS A 45 32.29 9.85 -1.76
CA LYS A 45 33.63 10.14 -2.29
C LYS A 45 33.92 9.35 -3.57
N LEU A 46 33.67 8.04 -3.56
CA LEU A 46 33.87 7.18 -4.73
C LEU A 46 33.00 7.61 -5.91
N LEU A 47 31.75 7.99 -5.68
CA LEU A 47 30.88 8.53 -6.74
C LEU A 47 31.46 9.82 -7.32
N THR A 48 31.91 10.73 -6.45
CA THR A 48 32.48 12.02 -6.87
C THR A 48 33.78 11.85 -7.67
N GLU A 49 34.67 10.96 -7.23
CA GLU A 49 35.92 10.65 -7.93
C GLU A 49 35.66 9.99 -9.29
N ALA A 50 34.71 9.05 -9.37
CA ALA A 50 34.35 8.39 -10.61
C ALA A 50 33.73 9.36 -11.64
N GLU A 51 32.96 10.34 -11.18
CA GLU A 51 32.45 11.41 -12.04
C GLU A 51 33.57 12.32 -12.56
N GLN A 52 34.52 12.72 -11.70
CA GLN A 52 35.67 13.53 -12.10
C GLN A 52 36.55 12.84 -13.15
N ARG A 53 36.61 11.49 -13.10
CA ARG A 53 37.33 10.66 -14.07
C ARG A 53 36.52 10.31 -15.32
N ASN A 54 35.28 10.79 -15.44
CA ASN A 54 34.33 10.40 -16.49
C ASN A 54 34.09 8.88 -16.58
N GLU A 55 34.28 8.14 -15.48
CA GLU A 55 34.01 6.70 -15.40
C GLU A 55 32.49 6.43 -15.39
N ILE A 56 31.65 7.44 -15.10
CA ILE A 56 30.20 7.35 -15.07
C ILE A 56 29.59 8.39 -16.02
N PRO A 57 28.74 7.99 -16.99
CA PRO A 57 28.02 8.94 -17.84
C PRO A 57 27.14 9.88 -17.01
N ALA A 58 27.06 11.16 -17.39
CA ALA A 58 26.32 12.20 -16.64
C ALA A 58 24.86 11.81 -16.31
N GLU A 59 24.15 11.19 -17.26
CA GLU A 59 22.78 10.68 -17.05
C GLU A 59 22.70 9.58 -15.98
N LYS A 60 23.73 8.74 -15.89
CA LYS A 60 23.84 7.68 -14.88
C LYS A 60 24.27 8.24 -13.53
N SER A 61 25.13 9.26 -13.52
CA SER A 61 25.55 9.98 -12.32
C SER A 61 24.34 10.55 -11.57
N ALA A 62 23.45 11.30 -12.25
CA ALA A 62 22.23 11.81 -11.62
C ALA A 62 21.36 10.68 -11.04
N PHE A 63 21.23 9.55 -11.75
CA PHE A 63 20.51 8.37 -11.24
C PHE A 63 21.17 7.76 -10.00
N PHE A 64 22.50 7.70 -9.97
CA PHE A 64 23.23 7.23 -8.80
C PHE A 64 23.09 8.16 -7.62
N ARG A 65 23.12 9.47 -7.85
CA ARG A 65 22.90 10.47 -6.80
C ARG A 65 21.52 10.32 -6.18
N VAL A 66 20.45 10.18 -6.98
CA VAL A 66 19.09 9.99 -6.44
C VAL A 66 18.94 8.64 -5.70
N LYS A 67 19.59 7.56 -6.16
CA LYS A 67 19.55 6.26 -5.47
C LYS A 67 20.35 6.24 -4.17
N LEU A 68 21.52 6.86 -4.18
CA LEU A 68 22.39 6.92 -3.01
C LEU A 68 21.75 7.83 -1.95
N SER A 69 21.15 8.96 -2.32
CA SER A 69 20.43 9.82 -1.36
C SER A 69 19.30 9.07 -0.66
N ALA A 70 18.52 8.28 -1.39
CA ALA A 70 17.49 7.42 -0.84
C ALA A 70 18.03 6.45 0.23
N HIS A 71 19.24 5.91 0.01
CA HIS A 71 19.89 5.05 0.99
C HIS A 71 20.42 5.83 2.18
N LEU A 72 21.11 6.96 1.94
CA LEU A 72 21.64 7.85 2.98
C LEU A 72 20.55 8.33 3.93
N ALA A 73 19.37 8.68 3.39
CA ALA A 73 18.21 9.04 4.19
C ALA A 73 17.76 7.88 5.10
N SER A 74 17.78 6.63 4.62
CA SER A 74 17.38 5.48 5.43
C SER A 74 18.36 5.11 6.55
N THR A 75 19.63 5.54 6.44
CA THR A 75 20.68 5.27 7.44
C THR A 75 20.93 6.42 8.41
N GLY A 76 20.15 7.51 8.35
CA GLY A 76 20.34 8.68 9.21
C GLY A 76 21.34 9.71 8.73
N ALA A 77 21.93 9.53 7.55
CA ALA A 77 22.85 10.48 6.93
C ALA A 77 22.08 11.56 6.15
N GLU A 78 21.15 12.27 6.80
CA GLU A 78 20.23 13.18 6.12
C GLU A 78 20.95 14.36 5.46
N ASN A 79 21.96 14.94 6.11
CA ASN A 79 22.78 16.01 5.53
C ASN A 79 23.51 15.56 4.26
N ALA A 80 24.05 14.34 4.25
CA ALA A 80 24.70 13.79 3.07
C ALA A 80 23.68 13.54 1.95
N SER A 81 22.51 12.98 2.28
CA SER A 81 21.39 12.83 1.35
C SER A 81 20.97 14.17 0.72
N MET A 82 20.88 15.23 1.53
CA MET A 82 20.54 16.58 1.10
C MET A 82 21.54 17.15 0.11
N THR A 83 22.82 17.12 0.47
CA THR A 83 23.91 17.63 -0.37
C THR A 83 23.94 16.91 -1.72
N LEU A 84 23.73 15.59 -1.69
CA LEU A 84 23.70 14.78 -2.89
C LEU A 84 22.51 15.11 -3.80
N LEU A 85 21.31 15.33 -3.26
CA LEU A 85 20.14 15.74 -4.06
C LEU A 85 20.30 17.14 -4.65
N LYS A 86 20.81 18.10 -3.87
CA LYS A 86 21.04 19.49 -4.33
C LYS A 86 22.01 19.58 -5.51
N SER A 87 22.93 18.62 -5.62
CA SER A 87 23.89 18.56 -6.72
C SER A 87 23.32 17.97 -8.03
N VAL A 88 22.12 17.37 -8.00
CA VAL A 88 21.46 16.86 -9.20
C VAL A 88 20.77 18.03 -9.89
N ARG A 89 21.09 18.28 -11.17
CA ARG A 89 20.45 19.35 -11.94
C ARG A 89 18.95 19.06 -12.12
N PRO A 90 18.05 20.04 -11.95
CA PRO A 90 16.61 19.84 -12.16
C PRO A 90 16.25 19.35 -13.57
N GLU A 91 17.07 19.70 -14.56
CA GLU A 91 16.89 19.36 -15.98
C GLU A 91 17.19 17.90 -16.32
N THR A 92 17.85 17.15 -15.41
CA THR A 92 18.08 15.73 -15.65
C THR A 92 16.78 14.95 -15.55
N THR A 93 16.38 14.28 -16.64
CA THR A 93 15.18 13.42 -16.77
C THR A 93 15.26 12.11 -15.96
N VAL A 94 15.99 12.15 -14.85
CA VAL A 94 16.22 11.01 -13.98
C VAL A 94 15.13 10.98 -12.93
N ALA A 95 14.17 10.08 -13.15
CA ALA A 95 13.12 9.81 -12.19
C ALA A 95 13.29 8.42 -11.57
N LEU A 96 13.12 8.33 -10.25
CA LEU A 96 12.90 7.04 -9.60
C LEU A 96 11.62 6.41 -10.14
N SER A 97 11.64 5.08 -10.28
CA SER A 97 10.38 4.34 -10.45
C SER A 97 9.57 4.37 -9.16
N ASP A 98 8.26 4.20 -9.26
CA ASP A 98 7.35 4.16 -8.10
C ASP A 98 7.82 3.11 -7.07
N GLU A 99 8.27 1.94 -7.53
CA GLU A 99 8.76 0.87 -6.65
C GLU A 99 10.05 1.24 -5.93
N GLN A 100 10.98 1.92 -6.62
CA GLN A 100 12.23 2.36 -6.03
C GLN A 100 12.00 3.43 -4.96
N PHE A 101 11.09 4.36 -5.24
CA PHE A 101 10.76 5.41 -4.29
C PHE A 101 9.99 4.86 -3.08
N LEU A 102 9.00 4.00 -3.31
CA LEU A 102 8.27 3.34 -2.23
C LEU A 102 9.20 2.48 -1.36
N ALA A 103 10.11 1.72 -1.97
CA ALA A 103 11.10 0.92 -1.23
C ALA A 103 12.08 1.78 -0.42
N ALA A 104 12.39 3.00 -0.86
CA ALA A 104 13.18 3.95 -0.08
C ALA A 104 12.39 4.51 1.10
N LEU A 105 11.15 4.94 0.87
CA LEU A 105 10.27 5.43 1.94
C LEU A 105 10.05 4.37 3.01
N VAL A 106 9.72 3.13 2.62
CA VAL A 106 9.53 2.02 3.57
C VAL A 106 10.81 1.79 4.39
N ARG A 107 12.00 1.84 3.77
CA ARG A 107 13.27 1.71 4.50
C ARG A 107 13.50 2.84 5.51
N ILE A 108 13.16 4.08 5.17
CA ILE A 108 13.22 5.22 6.09
C ILE A 108 12.25 5.00 7.25
N LEU A 109 10.99 4.67 6.94
CA LEU A 109 9.92 4.48 7.92
C LEU A 109 10.17 3.31 8.88
N ASP A 110 10.80 2.24 8.40
CA ASP A 110 11.14 1.04 9.20
C ASP A 110 12.49 1.18 9.94
N SER A 111 13.23 2.27 9.74
CA SER A 111 14.58 2.42 10.31
C SER A 111 14.54 2.72 11.81
N GLN A 112 15.03 1.78 12.62
CA GLN A 112 15.19 1.97 14.07
C GLN A 112 16.31 2.95 14.44
N ARG A 113 17.16 3.33 13.48
CA ARG A 113 18.27 4.25 13.70
C ARG A 113 17.85 5.72 13.63
N LEU A 114 16.68 6.00 13.06
CA LEU A 114 16.18 7.36 12.90
C LEU A 114 15.36 7.77 14.13
N PRO A 115 15.60 8.95 14.73
CA PRO A 115 14.81 9.42 15.85
C PRO A 115 13.36 9.73 15.43
N ASN A 116 13.17 10.31 14.24
CA ASN A 116 11.86 10.68 13.69
C ASN A 116 11.66 10.14 12.25
N PRO A 117 11.44 8.81 12.07
CA PRO A 117 11.32 8.20 10.74
C PRO A 117 10.26 8.85 9.83
N VAL A 118 9.13 9.25 10.40
CA VAL A 118 8.01 9.88 9.67
C VAL A 118 8.40 11.26 9.12
N GLU A 119 9.10 12.08 9.90
CA GLU A 119 9.55 13.41 9.49
C GLU A 119 10.64 13.31 8.43
N THR A 120 11.61 12.41 8.62
CA THR A 120 12.65 12.13 7.62
C THR A 120 12.03 11.63 6.31
N ALA A 121 11.02 10.75 6.38
CA ALA A 121 10.32 10.25 5.19
C ALA A 121 9.51 11.36 4.49
N ALA A 122 8.85 12.24 5.25
CA ALA A 122 8.14 13.40 4.72
C ALA A 122 9.09 14.37 4.02
N GLY A 123 10.20 14.72 4.66
CA GLY A 123 11.23 15.58 4.05
C GLY A 123 11.84 14.93 2.81
N PHE A 124 12.12 13.62 2.85
CA PHE A 124 12.59 12.89 1.67
C PHE A 124 11.56 12.93 0.53
N TYR A 125 10.28 12.76 0.86
CA TYR A 125 9.20 12.85 -0.11
C TYR A 125 9.12 14.24 -0.76
N GLU A 126 9.13 15.31 0.04
CA GLU A 126 9.07 16.71 -0.44
C GLU A 126 10.19 17.00 -1.46
N ARG A 127 11.39 16.49 -1.18
CA ARG A 127 12.58 16.71 -2.03
C ARG A 127 12.50 15.96 -3.35
N ILE A 128 12.09 14.70 -3.31
CA ILE A 128 11.99 13.87 -4.50
C ILE A 128 10.85 14.34 -5.41
N VAL A 129 9.68 14.66 -4.83
CA VAL A 129 8.52 15.11 -5.60
C VAL A 129 8.66 16.56 -6.05
N GLY A 130 9.03 17.48 -5.15
CA GLY A 130 9.21 18.90 -5.47
C GLY A 130 10.40 19.14 -6.42
N GLY A 131 11.44 18.31 -6.34
CA GLY A 131 12.57 18.34 -7.27
C GLY A 131 12.31 17.70 -8.64
N GLY A 132 11.13 17.10 -8.87
CA GLY A 132 10.80 16.45 -10.14
C GLY A 132 11.47 15.08 -10.36
N PHE A 133 12.07 14.48 -9.33
CA PHE A 133 12.82 13.22 -9.41
C PHE A 133 11.93 11.96 -9.36
N HIS A 134 10.62 12.09 -9.60
CA HIS A 134 9.67 10.99 -9.53
C HIS A 134 8.61 11.05 -10.64
N ARG A 135 8.29 9.90 -11.22
CA ARG A 135 7.21 9.78 -12.22
C ARG A 135 5.86 9.79 -11.49
N LYS A 136 4.96 10.69 -11.89
CA LYS A 136 3.72 11.05 -11.17
C LYS A 136 2.67 9.91 -11.03
N ARG A 137 2.97 8.67 -11.39
CA ARG A 137 1.95 7.60 -11.59
C ARG A 137 1.42 6.96 -10.30
N ASN A 138 2.08 7.16 -9.15
CA ASN A 138 1.65 6.46 -7.93
C ASN A 138 1.81 7.27 -6.64
N ARG A 139 1.58 8.59 -6.73
CA ARG A 139 1.78 9.55 -5.62
C ARG A 139 1.06 9.15 -4.35
N ASP A 140 -0.20 8.74 -4.47
CA ASP A 140 -1.03 8.43 -3.32
C ASP A 140 -0.58 7.17 -2.57
N ASN A 141 0.04 6.20 -3.25
CA ASN A 141 0.62 5.03 -2.60
C ASN A 141 1.83 5.39 -1.72
N LEU A 142 2.58 6.42 -2.11
CA LEU A 142 3.70 6.95 -1.32
C LEU A 142 3.17 7.73 -0.11
N LEU A 143 2.18 8.61 -0.32
CA LEU A 143 1.52 9.33 0.76
C LEU A 143 0.89 8.37 1.76
N ARG A 144 0.26 7.30 1.29
CA ARG A 144 -0.31 6.25 2.14
C ARG A 144 0.74 5.66 3.09
N ALA A 145 1.93 5.34 2.60
CA ALA A 145 2.97 4.74 3.43
C ALA A 145 3.36 5.67 4.60
N ILE A 146 3.48 6.97 4.32
CA ILE A 146 3.78 7.99 5.34
C ILE A 146 2.63 8.15 6.33
N VAL A 147 1.38 8.24 5.84
CA VAL A 147 0.17 8.36 6.69
C VAL A 147 0.01 7.15 7.59
N ALA A 148 0.12 5.94 7.05
CA ALA A 148 0.02 4.71 7.84
C ALA A 148 1.11 4.62 8.92
N ALA A 149 2.35 4.99 8.57
CA ALA A 149 3.44 5.03 9.54
C ALA A 149 3.23 6.09 10.63
N ALA A 150 2.69 7.26 10.29
CA ALA A 150 2.37 8.30 11.25
C ALA A 150 1.32 7.85 12.27
N PHE A 151 0.25 7.18 11.82
CA PHE A 151 -0.74 6.59 12.72
C PHE A 151 -0.18 5.43 13.55
N ASN A 152 0.68 4.57 12.98
CA ASN A 152 1.37 3.51 13.73
C ASN A 152 2.30 4.07 14.81
N ALA A 153 2.90 5.24 14.57
CA ALA A 153 3.65 6.01 15.56
C ALA A 153 2.76 6.74 16.59
N LYS A 154 1.44 6.48 16.58
CA LYS A 154 0.43 7.08 17.47
C LYS A 154 0.34 8.60 17.38
N LYS A 155 0.69 9.20 16.24
CA LYS A 155 0.50 10.64 16.02
C LYS A 155 -1.00 11.00 16.04
N PRO A 156 -1.40 12.13 16.64
CA PRO A 156 -2.79 12.57 16.67
C PRO A 156 -3.38 12.78 15.26
N PHE A 157 -4.67 12.49 15.10
CA PHE A 157 -5.36 12.65 13.82
C PHE A 157 -5.16 14.03 13.15
N PRO A 158 -5.30 15.17 13.85
CA PRO A 158 -5.11 16.48 13.22
C PRO A 158 -3.70 16.65 12.64
N GLU A 159 -2.67 16.19 13.35
CA GLU A 159 -1.27 16.29 12.90
C GLU A 159 -1.04 15.45 11.63
N VAL A 160 -1.57 14.23 11.58
CA VAL A 160 -1.44 13.36 10.41
C VAL A 160 -2.22 13.90 9.21
N PHE A 161 -3.40 14.50 9.46
CA PHE A 161 -4.22 15.12 8.42
C PHE A 161 -3.52 16.36 7.83
N ASP A 162 -2.94 17.21 8.67
CA ASP A 162 -2.18 18.39 8.24
C ASP A 162 -0.91 17.99 7.48
N LEU A 163 -0.20 16.95 7.94
CA LEU A 163 0.93 16.37 7.24
C LEU A 163 0.54 15.88 5.84
N TYR A 164 -0.57 15.14 5.73
CA TYR A 164 -1.08 14.69 4.44
C TYR A 164 -1.37 15.86 3.51
N ASN A 165 -2.09 16.89 3.98
CA ASN A 165 -2.42 18.05 3.16
C ASN A 165 -1.18 18.80 2.69
N LYS A 166 -0.18 18.95 3.56
CA LYS A 166 1.13 19.54 3.22
C LYS A 166 1.80 18.74 2.09
N LEU A 167 1.92 17.42 2.25
CA LEU A 167 2.58 16.56 1.27
C LEU A 167 1.77 16.40 -0.03
N ALA A 168 0.44 16.48 0.03
CA ALA A 168 -0.48 16.49 -1.10
C ALA A 168 -0.47 17.83 -1.88
N ALA A 169 -0.04 18.91 -1.24
CA ALA A 169 0.17 20.22 -1.89
C ALA A 169 1.52 20.33 -2.59
N VAL A 170 2.48 19.41 -2.37
CA VAL A 170 3.77 19.41 -3.08
C VAL A 170 3.55 19.10 -4.55
N GLU A 171 3.44 20.11 -5.39
CA GLU A 171 3.28 19.94 -6.82
C GLU A 171 4.66 19.80 -7.51
N PRO A 172 4.86 18.77 -8.35
CA PRO A 172 5.98 18.80 -9.28
C PRO A 172 5.73 19.91 -10.33
N PRO A 173 6.77 20.47 -10.97
CA PRO A 173 6.57 21.30 -12.14
C PRO A 173 5.75 20.53 -13.18
N LEU A 174 4.62 21.10 -13.61
CA LEU A 174 3.63 20.46 -14.48
C LEU A 174 3.63 21.10 -15.87
N THR A 175 3.44 20.27 -16.89
CA THR A 175 2.97 20.68 -18.22
C THR A 175 1.45 20.50 -18.30
N ASP A 176 0.77 21.31 -19.12
CA ASP A 176 -0.69 21.44 -19.15
C ASP A 176 -1.47 20.13 -19.38
N GLN A 177 -0.89 19.14 -20.07
CA GLN A 177 -1.54 17.83 -20.32
C GLN A 177 -1.60 16.92 -19.08
N GLU A 178 -0.67 17.05 -18.14
CA GLU A 178 -0.57 16.18 -16.96
C GLU A 178 -1.53 16.61 -15.83
N SER A 179 -2.03 17.84 -15.88
CA SER A 179 -3.02 18.40 -14.94
C SER A 179 -4.34 17.62 -14.92
N LYS A 180 -4.71 17.00 -16.05
CA LYS A 180 -5.95 16.23 -16.23
C LYS A 180 -5.89 14.83 -15.59
N ILE A 181 -4.71 14.34 -15.24
CA ILE A 181 -4.50 13.08 -14.51
C ILE A 181 -4.08 13.41 -13.06
N ARG A 182 -4.72 14.40 -12.43
CA ARG A 182 -4.67 14.50 -10.96
C ARG A 182 -5.31 13.23 -10.40
N GLN A 183 -4.46 12.38 -9.82
CA GLN A 183 -4.86 11.08 -9.28
C GLN A 183 -5.92 11.24 -8.21
N LYS A 184 -6.95 10.40 -8.34
CA LYS A 184 -8.00 10.20 -7.34
C LYS A 184 -7.39 9.56 -6.12
N LEU A 185 -7.77 10.01 -4.93
CA LEU A 185 -7.26 9.49 -3.66
C LEU A 185 -7.19 7.95 -3.65
N HIS A 186 -6.03 7.42 -3.30
CA HIS A 186 -5.87 5.99 -3.14
C HIS A 186 -6.77 5.46 -2.01
N PRO A 187 -7.59 4.40 -2.24
CA PRO A 187 -8.54 3.88 -1.25
C PRO A 187 -7.90 3.50 0.09
N GLY A 188 -6.68 2.97 0.04
CA GLY A 188 -5.93 2.63 1.24
C GLY A 188 -5.58 3.81 2.13
N THR A 189 -5.39 5.02 1.57
CA THR A 189 -5.12 6.23 2.36
C THR A 189 -6.36 6.68 3.12
N ILE A 190 -7.51 6.64 2.46
CA ILE A 190 -8.81 6.99 3.07
C ILE A 190 -9.13 6.01 4.19
N TRP A 191 -8.85 4.72 3.96
CA TRP A 191 -9.01 3.71 5.00
C TRP A 191 -8.24 4.05 6.28
N GLU A 192 -6.97 4.46 6.18
CA GLU A 192 -6.19 4.85 7.37
C GLU A 192 -6.84 6.02 8.12
N PHE A 193 -7.34 7.03 7.40
CA PHE A 193 -8.04 8.15 8.04
C PHE A 193 -9.37 7.75 8.67
N VAL A 194 -10.20 6.96 7.98
CA VAL A 194 -11.46 6.45 8.52
C VAL A 194 -11.20 5.63 9.78
N LYS A 195 -10.22 4.71 9.73
CA LYS A 195 -9.82 3.90 10.88
C LYS A 195 -9.38 4.77 12.04
N ALA A 196 -8.47 5.72 11.80
CA ALA A 196 -7.96 6.62 12.84
C ALA A 196 -9.08 7.48 13.45
N ALA A 197 -9.97 8.05 12.64
CA ALA A 197 -11.11 8.82 13.11
C ALA A 197 -12.01 7.99 14.04
N ASN A 198 -12.30 6.72 13.67
CA ASN A 198 -13.14 5.83 14.48
C ASN A 198 -12.50 5.39 15.81
N THR A 199 -11.17 5.43 15.92
CA THR A 199 -10.47 5.15 17.19
C THR A 199 -10.49 6.31 18.18
N ILE A 200 -11.03 7.48 17.82
CA ILE A 200 -11.14 8.63 18.72
C ILE A 200 -12.30 8.40 19.70
N ASN A 201 -11.98 8.30 20.99
CA ASN A 201 -12.96 8.08 22.05
C ASN A 201 -13.91 9.26 22.27
N ASP A 202 -13.42 10.49 22.11
CA ASP A 202 -14.24 11.69 22.28
C ASP A 202 -15.20 11.87 21.09
N LYS A 203 -16.51 11.79 21.35
CA LYS A 203 -17.55 11.82 20.32
C LYS A 203 -17.54 13.09 19.46
N ALA A 204 -17.24 14.25 20.06
CA ALA A 204 -17.20 15.52 19.34
C ALA A 204 -15.97 15.59 18.40
N ARG A 205 -14.80 15.18 18.89
CA ARG A 205 -13.57 15.08 18.11
C ARG A 205 -13.68 14.03 17.00
N ARG A 206 -14.29 12.87 17.29
CA ARG A 206 -14.59 11.84 16.28
C ARG A 206 -15.47 12.39 15.18
N LYS A 207 -16.57 13.07 15.53
CA LYS A 207 -17.48 13.69 14.55
C LYS A 207 -16.75 14.72 13.69
N LYS A 208 -15.86 15.52 14.29
CA LYS A 208 -15.01 16.48 13.55
C LYS A 208 -14.05 15.77 12.59
N ALA A 209 -13.38 14.71 13.04
CA ALA A 209 -12.46 13.94 12.20
C ALA A 209 -13.17 13.25 11.02
N ILE A 210 -14.32 12.63 11.26
CA ILE A 210 -15.16 12.05 10.20
C ILE A 210 -15.54 13.12 9.17
N LYS A 211 -15.98 14.30 9.62
CA LYS A 211 -16.30 15.41 8.71
C LYS A 211 -15.11 15.82 7.85
N GLN A 212 -13.89 15.88 8.41
CA GLN A 212 -12.68 16.20 7.64
C GLN A 212 -12.39 15.15 6.56
N VAL A 213 -12.66 13.86 6.82
CA VAL A 213 -12.55 12.80 5.82
C VAL A 213 -13.62 12.94 4.74
N ASP A 214 -14.86 13.29 5.11
CA ASP A 214 -15.95 13.51 4.16
C ASP A 214 -15.68 14.70 3.22
N ASP A 215 -15.12 15.78 3.75
CA ASP A 215 -14.71 16.96 2.98
C ASP A 215 -13.60 16.58 1.99
N LEU A 216 -12.59 15.82 2.44
CA LEU A 216 -11.50 15.31 1.59
C LEU A 216 -12.02 14.45 0.43
N LEU A 217 -12.97 13.57 0.71
CA LEU A 217 -13.64 12.72 -0.28
C LEU A 217 -14.43 13.53 -1.31
N THR A 218 -15.15 14.56 -0.85
CA THR A 218 -15.98 15.39 -1.73
C THR A 218 -15.15 16.12 -2.78
N SER A 219 -13.94 16.58 -2.41
CA SER A 219 -13.09 17.33 -3.33
C SER A 219 -12.24 16.46 -4.27
N ASN A 220 -11.97 15.20 -3.92
CA ASN A 220 -10.91 14.42 -4.58
C ASN A 220 -11.32 13.00 -5.01
N ALA A 221 -12.52 12.54 -4.68
CA ALA A 221 -13.00 11.21 -5.02
C ALA A 221 -14.01 11.26 -6.18
N SER A 222 -14.07 10.20 -6.99
CA SER A 222 -15.19 10.04 -7.91
C SER A 222 -16.49 9.79 -7.13
N ARG A 223 -17.63 9.97 -7.80
CA ARG A 223 -18.95 9.71 -7.21
C ARG A 223 -19.05 8.35 -6.51
N LEU A 224 -18.72 7.27 -7.22
CA LEU A 224 -18.72 5.90 -6.64
C LEU A 224 -17.80 5.76 -5.43
N GLN A 225 -16.61 6.37 -5.49
CA GLN A 225 -15.67 6.35 -4.37
C GLN A 225 -16.24 7.10 -3.16
N ALA A 226 -16.83 8.27 -3.36
CA ALA A 226 -17.46 9.05 -2.29
C ALA A 226 -18.66 8.31 -1.69
N GLU A 227 -19.53 7.72 -2.52
CA GLU A 227 -20.69 6.92 -2.09
C GLU A 227 -20.25 5.75 -1.20
N CYS A 228 -19.19 5.03 -1.56
CA CYS A 228 -18.70 3.89 -0.78
C CYS A 228 -17.89 4.29 0.46
N LEU A 229 -17.09 5.35 0.38
CA LEU A 229 -16.08 5.65 1.42
C LEU A 229 -16.58 6.58 2.53
N LYS A 230 -17.53 7.48 2.27
CA LYS A 230 -18.11 8.36 3.30
C LYS A 230 -18.79 7.56 4.43
N PRO A 231 -19.72 6.63 4.12
CA PRO A 231 -20.35 5.82 5.17
C PRO A 231 -19.45 4.70 5.70
N LEU A 232 -18.21 4.54 5.24
CA LEU A 232 -17.34 3.41 5.60
C LEU A 232 -17.10 3.25 7.11
N HIS A 233 -17.21 4.34 7.87
CA HIS A 233 -17.19 4.31 9.33
C HIS A 233 -18.32 3.43 9.92
N LEU A 234 -19.49 3.37 9.29
CA LEU A 234 -20.60 2.50 9.69
C LEU A 234 -20.22 1.02 9.54
N LEU A 235 -19.54 0.63 8.46
CA LEU A 235 -19.02 -0.74 8.34
C LEU A 235 -18.00 -1.07 9.42
N PHE A 236 -17.17 -0.10 9.83
CA PHE A 236 -16.23 -0.29 10.94
C PHE A 236 -16.95 -0.54 12.28
N GLU A 237 -18.11 0.08 12.47
CA GLU A 237 -18.99 -0.12 13.64
C GLU A 237 -19.86 -1.39 13.52
N GLY A 238 -19.75 -2.18 12.44
CA GLY A 238 -20.60 -3.35 12.18
C GLY A 238 -22.04 -3.02 11.75
N ARG A 239 -22.30 -1.75 11.41
CA ARG A 239 -23.60 -1.17 11.08
C ARG A 239 -23.91 -1.29 9.58
N VAL A 240 -24.04 -2.54 9.13
CA VAL A 240 -24.11 -2.88 7.69
C VAL A 240 -25.36 -2.35 7.00
N ILE A 241 -26.51 -2.44 7.66
CA ILE A 241 -27.78 -1.97 7.09
C ILE A 241 -27.71 -0.46 6.86
N GLU A 242 -27.28 0.28 7.89
CA GLU A 242 -27.18 1.75 7.82
C GLU A 242 -26.11 2.20 6.81
N TYR A 243 -25.05 1.41 6.61
CA TYR A 243 -24.09 1.63 5.53
C TYR A 243 -24.74 1.51 4.15
N VAL A 244 -25.52 0.45 3.92
CA VAL A 244 -26.21 0.24 2.65
C VAL A 244 -27.26 1.33 2.42
N ASP A 245 -28.03 1.68 3.45
CA ASP A 245 -29.00 2.79 3.40
C ASP A 245 -28.33 4.11 3.03
N ALA A 246 -27.15 4.41 3.60
CA ALA A 246 -26.40 5.62 3.27
C ALA A 246 -25.94 5.65 1.80
N ILE A 247 -25.59 4.50 1.22
CA ILE A 247 -25.30 4.42 -0.23
C ILE A 247 -26.57 4.64 -1.05
N VAL A 248 -27.67 4.01 -0.66
CA VAL A 248 -28.95 4.13 -1.38
C VAL A 248 -29.43 5.58 -1.39
N VAL A 249 -29.36 6.27 -0.25
CA VAL A 249 -29.74 7.68 -0.11
C VAL A 249 -28.82 8.61 -0.92
N SER A 250 -27.52 8.32 -1.02
CA SER A 250 -26.56 9.20 -1.70
C SER A 250 -26.39 8.93 -3.20
N GLY A 251 -26.65 7.71 -3.65
CA GLY A 251 -26.31 7.24 -4.99
C GLY A 251 -27.39 6.48 -5.76
N GLY A 252 -28.52 6.17 -5.11
CA GLY A 252 -29.63 5.42 -5.71
C GLY A 252 -29.62 3.94 -5.30
N VAL A 253 -29.01 3.05 -6.10
CA VAL A 253 -29.09 1.59 -5.89
C VAL A 253 -27.75 1.02 -5.45
N PHE A 254 -27.74 0.27 -4.35
CA PHE A 254 -26.59 -0.56 -3.96
C PHE A 254 -26.41 -1.70 -4.97
N SER A 255 -25.33 -1.64 -5.75
CA SER A 255 -25.11 -2.46 -6.94
C SER A 255 -23.79 -3.23 -6.90
N GLY A 256 -23.58 -4.13 -7.87
CA GLY A 256 -22.33 -4.89 -8.01
C GLY A 256 -21.07 -4.00 -8.06
N ASN A 257 -21.16 -2.82 -8.67
CA ASN A 257 -20.04 -1.88 -8.77
C ASN A 257 -19.57 -1.39 -7.39
N HIS A 258 -20.48 -1.20 -6.44
CA HIS A 258 -20.13 -0.79 -5.08
C HIS A 258 -19.34 -1.89 -4.37
N ILE A 259 -19.74 -3.14 -4.59
CA ILE A 259 -19.10 -4.31 -3.99
C ILE A 259 -17.74 -4.56 -4.61
N GLU A 260 -17.63 -4.45 -5.93
CA GLU A 260 -16.36 -4.52 -6.64
C GLU A 260 -15.40 -3.42 -6.18
N TYR A 261 -15.91 -2.22 -5.98
CA TYR A 261 -15.11 -1.15 -5.41
C TYR A 261 -14.67 -1.44 -3.97
N LEU A 262 -15.56 -1.92 -3.10
CA LEU A 262 -15.21 -2.34 -1.73
C LEU A 262 -14.17 -3.46 -1.70
N MET A 263 -14.19 -4.39 -2.67
CA MET A 263 -13.13 -5.38 -2.82
C MET A 263 -11.76 -4.74 -3.12
N VAL A 264 -11.73 -3.69 -3.94
CA VAL A 264 -10.51 -2.89 -4.18
C VAL A 264 -10.08 -2.16 -2.91
N VAL A 265 -11.01 -1.57 -2.16
CA VAL A 265 -10.72 -0.91 -0.87
C VAL A 265 -10.12 -1.91 0.11
N ALA A 266 -10.73 -3.08 0.28
CA ALA A 266 -10.27 -4.13 1.19
C ALA A 266 -8.89 -4.67 0.83
N GLU A 267 -8.63 -4.90 -0.47
CA GLU A 267 -7.32 -5.34 -0.93
C GLU A 267 -6.26 -4.25 -0.75
N ALA A 268 -6.58 -3.01 -1.10
CA ALA A 268 -5.71 -1.87 -0.86
C ALA A 268 -5.39 -1.75 0.63
N ALA A 269 -6.39 -1.66 1.49
CA ALA A 269 -6.28 -1.56 2.94
C ALA A 269 -5.60 -2.77 3.59
N LYS A 270 -5.53 -3.91 2.90
CA LYS A 270 -5.19 -5.22 3.47
C LYS A 270 -6.09 -5.57 4.65
N GLU A 271 -7.38 -5.21 4.56
CA GLU A 271 -8.33 -5.40 5.65
C GLU A 271 -9.52 -6.23 5.15
N PRO A 272 -9.54 -7.55 5.39
CA PRO A 272 -10.64 -8.40 4.95
C PRO A 272 -11.96 -8.09 5.68
N ARG A 273 -11.91 -7.47 6.87
CA ARG A 273 -13.10 -7.14 7.66
C ARG A 273 -14.05 -6.16 6.98
N ILE A 274 -13.54 -5.33 6.06
CA ILE A 274 -14.37 -4.45 5.22
C ILE A 274 -15.44 -5.24 4.45
N LEU A 275 -15.08 -6.46 4.03
CA LEU A 275 -15.97 -7.34 3.27
C LEU A 275 -16.73 -8.32 4.15
N TYR A 276 -16.23 -8.62 5.36
CA TYR A 276 -16.83 -9.61 6.26
C TYR A 276 -18.30 -9.32 6.56
N HIS A 277 -18.58 -8.06 6.84
CA HIS A 277 -19.91 -7.55 7.13
C HIS A 277 -20.88 -7.68 5.94
N LEU A 278 -20.38 -7.69 4.69
CA LEU A 278 -21.20 -7.83 3.49
C LEU A 278 -21.70 -9.27 3.29
N ILE A 279 -20.94 -10.28 3.73
CA ILE A 279 -21.33 -11.70 3.63
C ILE A 279 -22.57 -12.00 4.50
N GLY A 280 -22.85 -11.15 5.50
CA GLY A 280 -24.04 -11.26 6.34
C GLY A 280 -25.29 -10.59 5.78
N TYR A 281 -25.19 -9.82 4.70
CA TYR A 281 -26.29 -8.97 4.26
C TYR A 281 -27.32 -9.76 3.42
N PRO A 282 -28.61 -9.80 3.82
CA PRO A 282 -29.64 -10.67 3.21
C PRO A 282 -29.76 -10.59 1.70
N GLU A 283 -29.57 -9.40 1.11
CA GLU A 283 -29.71 -9.21 -0.33
C GLU A 283 -28.61 -9.89 -1.16
N PHE A 284 -27.48 -10.26 -0.54
CA PHE A 284 -26.42 -11.04 -1.21
C PHE A 284 -26.75 -12.51 -1.35
N PHE A 285 -27.66 -13.05 -0.54
CA PHE A 285 -28.06 -14.46 -0.65
C PHE A 285 -28.76 -14.75 -1.99
N ASN A 286 -29.36 -13.72 -2.59
CA ASN A 286 -29.96 -13.79 -3.92
C ASN A 286 -28.93 -13.59 -5.07
N LYS A 287 -27.63 -13.44 -4.74
CA LYS A 287 -26.52 -13.23 -5.70
C LYS A 287 -25.30 -14.10 -5.34
N PRO A 288 -25.43 -15.43 -5.38
CA PRO A 288 -24.42 -16.37 -4.88
C PRO A 288 -23.07 -16.25 -5.61
N GLU A 289 -23.04 -15.86 -6.88
CA GLU A 289 -21.80 -15.63 -7.63
C GLU A 289 -21.00 -14.46 -7.06
N LEU A 290 -21.69 -13.40 -6.64
CA LEU A 290 -21.06 -12.23 -6.06
C LEU A 290 -20.56 -12.54 -4.65
N LEU A 291 -21.34 -13.28 -3.87
CA LEU A 291 -20.96 -13.76 -2.54
C LEU A 291 -19.71 -14.66 -2.61
N ALA A 292 -19.63 -15.53 -3.62
CA ALA A 292 -18.46 -16.35 -3.89
C ALA A 292 -17.23 -15.50 -4.26
N LYS A 293 -17.39 -14.48 -5.11
CA LYS A 293 -16.30 -13.53 -5.45
C LYS A 293 -15.78 -12.78 -4.23
N VAL A 294 -16.67 -12.26 -3.38
CA VAL A 294 -16.32 -11.57 -2.13
C VAL A 294 -15.56 -12.51 -1.20
N SER A 295 -16.05 -13.74 -1.03
CA SER A 295 -15.41 -14.77 -0.21
C SER A 295 -14.02 -15.14 -0.74
N GLU A 296 -13.86 -15.28 -2.05
CA GLU A 296 -12.56 -15.54 -2.68
C GLU A 296 -11.58 -14.39 -2.39
N LYS A 297 -12.03 -13.14 -2.54
CA LYS A 297 -11.22 -11.97 -2.28
C LYS A 297 -10.81 -11.88 -0.81
N MET A 298 -11.73 -12.12 0.12
CA MET A 298 -11.44 -12.14 1.56
C MET A 298 -10.41 -13.22 1.92
N ALA A 299 -10.57 -14.44 1.42
CA ALA A 299 -9.61 -15.53 1.64
C ALA A 299 -8.21 -15.15 1.14
N MET A 300 -8.12 -14.48 -0.01
CA MET A 300 -6.87 -13.98 -0.54
C MET A 300 -6.22 -12.90 0.35
N ILE A 301 -7.01 -11.93 0.84
CA ILE A 301 -6.49 -10.85 1.69
C ILE A 301 -6.02 -11.42 3.03
N ALA A 302 -6.89 -12.15 3.74
CA ALA A 302 -6.59 -12.76 5.04
C ALA A 302 -5.38 -13.69 4.95
N GLY A 303 -5.32 -14.53 3.92
CA GLY A 303 -4.20 -15.45 3.71
C GLY A 303 -2.86 -14.75 3.42
N LYS A 304 -2.85 -13.68 2.62
CA LYS A 304 -1.64 -12.87 2.40
C LYS A 304 -1.17 -12.15 3.67
N ASN A 305 -2.10 -11.84 4.57
CA ASN A 305 -1.80 -11.22 5.86
C ASN A 305 -1.34 -12.24 6.93
N GLY A 306 -1.53 -13.54 6.70
CA GLY A 306 -1.34 -14.57 7.73
C GLY A 306 -2.42 -14.57 8.81
N ASP A 307 -3.61 -14.00 8.51
CA ASP A 307 -4.75 -13.95 9.42
C ASP A 307 -5.50 -15.29 9.42
N ILE A 308 -4.97 -16.26 10.17
CA ILE A 308 -5.52 -17.62 10.27
C ILE A 308 -6.91 -17.60 10.92
N ASP A 309 -7.12 -16.75 11.93
CA ASP A 309 -8.41 -16.61 12.61
C ASP A 309 -9.48 -16.07 11.66
N GLY A 310 -9.14 -15.07 10.84
CA GLY A 310 -10.01 -14.56 9.79
C GLY A 310 -10.34 -15.61 8.73
N LEU A 311 -9.36 -16.45 8.33
CA LEU A 311 -9.62 -17.59 7.44
C LEU A 311 -10.54 -18.64 8.08
N ALA A 312 -10.37 -18.91 9.38
CA ALA A 312 -11.23 -19.83 10.12
C ALA A 312 -12.68 -19.31 10.18
N ALA A 313 -12.86 -18.04 10.52
CA ALA A 313 -14.16 -17.39 10.57
C ALA A 313 -14.86 -17.38 9.20
N LEU A 314 -14.12 -17.05 8.13
CA LEU A 314 -14.65 -17.09 6.77
C LEU A 314 -15.05 -18.52 6.36
N GLY A 315 -14.23 -19.52 6.69
CA GLY A 315 -14.53 -20.91 6.40
C GLY A 315 -15.80 -21.40 7.10
N ARG A 316 -15.96 -21.09 8.39
CA ARG A 316 -17.20 -21.36 9.14
C ARG A 316 -18.41 -20.70 8.50
N ARG A 317 -18.26 -19.43 8.07
CA ARG A 317 -19.36 -18.73 7.40
C ARG A 317 -19.74 -19.37 6.07
N ILE A 318 -18.77 -19.81 5.27
CA ILE A 318 -19.04 -20.57 4.04
C ILE A 318 -19.71 -21.91 4.35
N ALA A 319 -19.38 -22.55 5.47
CA ALA A 319 -20.04 -23.76 5.97
C ALA A 319 -21.53 -23.52 6.26
N GLU A 320 -21.84 -22.46 7.01
CA GLU A 320 -23.22 -22.07 7.31
C GLU A 320 -23.99 -21.77 6.02
N LEU A 321 -23.34 -21.10 5.05
CA LEU A 321 -23.94 -20.83 3.75
C LEU A 321 -24.29 -22.12 3.00
N TYR A 322 -23.44 -23.16 3.06
CA TYR A 322 -23.73 -24.46 2.45
C TYR A 322 -25.06 -25.06 2.91
N GLU A 323 -25.34 -24.97 4.20
CA GLU A 323 -26.58 -25.51 4.78
C GLU A 323 -27.81 -24.71 4.36
N SER A 324 -27.62 -23.42 4.07
CA SER A 324 -28.69 -22.50 3.69
C SER A 324 -28.93 -22.38 2.17
N LEU A 325 -27.98 -22.80 1.33
CA LEU A 325 -28.07 -22.61 -0.12
C LEU A 325 -28.88 -23.73 -0.79
N PRO A 326 -29.82 -23.40 -1.70
CA PRO A 326 -30.81 -24.34 -2.21
C PRO A 326 -30.26 -25.38 -3.20
N SER A 327 -28.99 -25.31 -3.61
CA SER A 327 -28.41 -26.30 -4.54
C SER A 327 -26.90 -26.47 -4.41
N VAL A 328 -26.44 -27.68 -4.75
CA VAL A 328 -25.00 -28.02 -4.85
C VAL A 328 -24.28 -27.12 -5.87
N TYR A 329 -24.98 -26.68 -6.92
CA TYR A 329 -24.45 -25.72 -7.89
C TYR A 329 -24.01 -24.41 -7.23
N HIS A 330 -24.84 -23.84 -6.36
CA HIS A 330 -24.50 -22.60 -5.67
C HIS A 330 -23.30 -22.75 -4.74
N PHE A 331 -23.13 -23.92 -4.12
CA PHE A 331 -21.97 -24.18 -3.29
C PHE A 331 -20.68 -24.32 -4.10
N ASN A 332 -20.74 -24.94 -5.28
CA ASN A 332 -19.58 -25.07 -6.17
C ASN A 332 -19.00 -23.73 -6.61
N LEU A 333 -19.79 -22.64 -6.57
CA LEU A 333 -19.27 -21.28 -6.79
C LEU A 333 -18.19 -20.89 -5.78
N PHE A 334 -18.26 -21.40 -4.54
CA PHE A 334 -17.30 -21.12 -3.46
C PHE A 334 -16.03 -21.97 -3.52
N LYS A 335 -15.92 -22.93 -4.46
CA LYS A 335 -14.78 -23.85 -4.58
C LYS A 335 -13.43 -23.12 -4.59
N LYS A 336 -13.34 -21.99 -5.31
CA LYS A 336 -12.13 -21.16 -5.34
C LYS A 336 -11.76 -20.58 -3.98
N ALA A 337 -12.74 -20.05 -3.24
CA ALA A 337 -12.52 -19.51 -1.90
C ALA A 337 -12.04 -20.61 -0.93
N ILE A 338 -12.72 -21.76 -0.95
CA ILE A 338 -12.38 -22.92 -0.10
C ILE A 338 -10.97 -23.45 -0.40
N HIS A 339 -10.61 -23.61 -1.67
CA HIS A 339 -9.25 -24.00 -2.06
C HIS A 339 -8.19 -22.99 -1.62
N ARG A 340 -8.48 -21.69 -1.68
CA ARG A 340 -7.57 -20.65 -1.19
C ARG A 340 -7.38 -20.75 0.32
N ILE A 341 -8.45 -20.93 1.09
CA ILE A 341 -8.36 -21.13 2.54
C ILE A 341 -7.44 -22.32 2.83
N ALA A 342 -7.70 -23.49 2.24
CA ALA A 342 -6.86 -24.68 2.41
C ALA A 342 -5.40 -24.45 2.01
N HIS A 343 -5.16 -23.74 0.91
CA HIS A 343 -3.82 -23.36 0.46
C HIS A 343 -3.07 -22.53 1.50
N PHE A 344 -3.71 -21.51 2.09
CA PHE A 344 -3.05 -20.65 3.08
C PHE A 344 -2.76 -21.35 4.42
N TYR A 345 -3.64 -22.27 4.87
CA TYR A 345 -3.35 -23.14 6.01
C TYR A 345 -2.10 -24.00 5.75
N LYS A 346 -2.02 -24.62 4.57
CA LYS A 346 -0.84 -25.41 4.15
C LYS A 346 0.43 -24.54 4.10
N CYS A 347 0.36 -23.35 3.52
CA CYS A 347 1.49 -22.42 3.45
C CYS A 347 1.94 -21.93 4.84
N SER A 348 1.03 -21.87 5.80
CA SER A 348 1.32 -21.43 7.17
C SER A 348 1.75 -22.57 8.09
N ASN A 349 1.77 -23.82 7.59
CA ASN A 349 2.04 -25.03 8.37
C ASN A 349 1.11 -25.18 9.59
N VAL A 350 -0.16 -24.78 9.44
CA VAL A 350 -1.21 -24.91 10.46
C VAL A 350 -2.21 -25.95 10.00
N ALA A 351 -2.66 -26.81 10.92
CA ALA A 351 -3.70 -27.80 10.64
C ALA A 351 -5.03 -27.11 10.33
N LEU A 352 -5.74 -27.62 9.32
CA LEU A 352 -7.11 -27.18 9.02
C LEU A 352 -8.06 -27.61 10.14
N PRO A 353 -8.91 -26.71 10.65
CA PRO A 353 -10.02 -27.05 11.54
C PRO A 353 -10.91 -28.15 10.95
N GLY A 354 -11.44 -29.03 11.80
CA GLY A 354 -12.15 -30.24 11.37
C GLY A 354 -13.41 -29.98 10.53
N ASP A 355 -14.16 -28.94 10.88
CA ASP A 355 -15.28 -28.38 10.11
C ASP A 355 -14.86 -27.96 8.68
N LEU A 356 -13.70 -27.31 8.54
CA LEU A 356 -13.16 -26.92 7.24
C LEU A 356 -12.64 -28.11 6.42
N VAL A 357 -12.11 -29.15 7.07
CA VAL A 357 -11.70 -30.39 6.40
C VAL A 357 -12.89 -31.04 5.70
N VAL A 358 -14.06 -31.07 6.35
CA VAL A 358 -15.28 -31.63 5.77
C VAL A 358 -15.68 -30.88 4.50
N ILE A 359 -15.67 -29.54 4.55
CA ILE A 359 -16.03 -28.67 3.43
C ILE A 359 -15.06 -28.84 2.26
N VAL A 360 -13.75 -28.86 2.53
CA VAL A 360 -12.72 -29.04 1.50
C VAL A 360 -12.90 -30.37 0.78
N LYS A 361 -13.19 -31.46 1.52
CA LYS A 361 -13.48 -32.77 0.92
C LYS A 361 -14.71 -32.69 0.01
N LYS A 362 -15.80 -32.08 0.47
CA LYS A 362 -17.05 -31.96 -0.30
C LYS A 362 -16.91 -31.23 -1.64
N VAL A 363 -15.97 -30.30 -1.79
CA VAL A 363 -15.73 -29.59 -3.07
C VAL A 363 -14.62 -30.20 -3.94
N SER A 364 -13.87 -31.17 -3.39
CA SER A 364 -12.78 -31.85 -4.09
C SER A 364 -13.25 -33.06 -4.89
N TYR A 365 -14.42 -33.61 -4.54
CA TYR A 365 -15.20 -34.54 -5.37
C TYR A 365 -16.16 -33.74 -6.27
#